data_AF-A0A8C5Q4J1-F1
#
_entry.id   AF-A0A8C5Q4J1-F1
#
_cell.length_a   1.000
_cell.length_b   1.000
_cell.length_c   1.000
_cell.angle_alpha   90.00
_cell.angle_beta   90.00
_cell.angle_gamma   90.00
#
_symmetry.space_group_name_H-M   'P 1'
#
loop_
_entity.id
_entity.type
_entity.pdbx_description
1 polymer ?
#
loop_
_entity_poly.entity_id
_entity_poly.type
_entity_poly.pdbx_seq_one_letter_code
_entity_poly.pdbx_strand_id
1 'polypeptide(L)'
;MFIICHNVSLLSILSVTCCRPHAVYTDCGSACPITCQNKDDTSTMCIDMCVPGCFCDTDYIEDGLGGCVLKEDCPDPRAGARDADRSGPEN
;
A
#
# COMPACT_ATOMS: atom_id res chain seq x y z
N MET A 1 -1.45 22.45 12.26
CA MET A 1 -0.01 22.19 12.46
C MET A 1 0.36 21.13 11.45
N PHE A 2 1.19 21.50 10.48
CA PHE A 2 1.23 20.86 9.17
C PHE A 2 1.92 19.50 9.21
N ILE A 3 1.19 18.49 8.72
CA ILE A 3 1.70 17.20 8.30
C ILE A 3 2.61 17.46 7.10
N ILE A 4 3.90 17.71 7.34
CA ILE A 4 4.87 17.71 6.25
C ILE A 4 6.17 17.09 6.73
N CYS A 5 6.57 16.04 6.03
CA CYS A 5 7.86 15.36 6.03
C CYS A 5 9.05 16.31 5.67
N HIS A 6 9.01 17.60 6.03
CA HIS A 6 9.88 18.64 5.48
C HIS A 6 10.61 19.53 6.49
N ASN A 7 10.43 19.40 7.80
CA ASN A 7 11.16 20.23 8.75
C ASN A 7 11.64 19.44 9.97
N VAL A 8 12.77 18.77 9.74
CA VAL A 8 13.74 18.42 10.75
C VAL A 8 14.03 19.63 11.64
N SER A 9 13.64 19.55 12.92
CA SER A 9 14.38 20.25 13.97
C SER A 9 15.73 19.55 14.10
N LEU A 10 16.79 20.36 14.04
CA LEU A 10 18.18 20.02 13.67
C LEU A 10 18.93 18.97 14.51
N LEU A 11 18.28 18.08 15.27
CA LEU A 11 18.94 17.12 16.17
C LEU A 11 18.41 15.67 16.15
N SER A 12 17.55 15.26 15.21
CA SER A 12 16.97 13.88 15.24
C SER A 12 16.89 13.12 13.89
N ILE A 13 17.75 13.41 12.90
CA ILE A 13 17.61 12.91 11.50
C ILE A 13 18.09 11.46 11.26
N LEU A 14 17.54 10.47 11.95
CA LEU A 14 17.68 9.08 11.50
C LEU A 14 16.39 8.27 11.70
N SER A 15 15.23 8.92 11.63
CA SER A 15 13.97 8.19 11.44
C SER A 15 13.67 8.19 9.94
N VAL A 16 13.82 7.05 9.28
CA VAL A 16 13.23 6.85 7.94
C VAL A 16 11.72 6.91 8.14
N THR A 17 11.15 8.10 7.96
CA THR A 17 9.72 8.31 8.13
C THR A 17 9.02 7.93 6.84
N CYS A 18 8.31 6.81 6.88
CA CYS A 18 7.42 6.44 5.79
C CYS A 18 6.25 7.44 5.76
N CYS A 19 6.14 8.25 4.70
CA CYS A 19 5.07 9.25 4.56
C CYS A 19 3.71 8.64 4.16
N ARG A 20 3.52 7.33 4.39
CA ARG A 20 2.31 6.57 4.05
C ARG A 20 1.69 6.02 5.34
N PRO A 21 0.37 6.17 5.56
CA PRO A 21 -0.32 5.50 6.67
C PRO A 21 -0.08 4.00 6.60
N HIS A 22 0.12 3.36 7.75
CA HIS A 22 0.39 1.91 7.85
C HIS A 22 1.63 1.42 7.10
N ALA A 23 2.58 2.32 6.78
CA ALA A 23 3.88 1.92 6.28
C ALA A 23 4.95 2.01 7.38
N VAL A 24 5.75 0.95 7.49
CA VAL A 24 6.82 0.79 8.48
C VAL A 24 8.14 0.63 7.73
N TYR A 25 9.17 1.30 8.23
CA TYR A 25 10.52 1.09 7.72
C TYR A 25 11.09 -0.21 8.29
N THR A 26 11.57 -1.09 7.43
CA THR A 26 12.33 -2.28 7.81
C THR A 26 13.60 -2.37 6.97
N ASP A 27 14.67 -2.87 7.57
CA ASP A 27 15.92 -3.20 6.91
C ASP A 27 15.86 -4.52 6.13
N CYS A 28 14.86 -5.36 6.43
CA CYS A 28 14.57 -6.59 5.71
C CYS A 28 13.08 -6.67 5.36
N GLY A 29 12.68 -6.03 4.26
CA GLY A 29 11.38 -6.26 3.62
C GLY A 29 11.47 -7.20 2.42
N SER A 30 10.31 -7.66 1.94
CA SER A 30 10.21 -8.56 0.79
C SER A 30 10.58 -7.85 -0.51
N ALA A 31 11.38 -8.50 -1.36
CA ALA A 31 11.64 -8.03 -2.73
C ALA A 31 10.38 -8.05 -3.62
N CYS A 32 9.37 -8.84 -3.26
CA CYS A 32 8.07 -8.91 -3.95
C CYS A 32 6.97 -8.57 -2.94
N PRO A 33 6.62 -7.29 -2.78
CA PRO A 33 5.52 -6.90 -1.91
C PRO A 33 4.19 -7.42 -2.48
N ILE A 34 3.30 -7.82 -1.58
CA ILE A 34 1.91 -8.14 -1.93
C ILE A 34 1.17 -6.82 -2.14
N THR A 35 0.39 -6.76 -3.21
CA THR A 35 -0.46 -5.64 -3.62
C THR A 35 -1.87 -6.16 -3.90
N CYS A 36 -2.86 -5.27 -3.97
CA CYS A 36 -4.23 -5.66 -4.31
C CYS A 36 -4.36 -6.37 -5.66
N GLN A 37 -3.42 -6.15 -6.59
CA GLN A 37 -3.37 -6.77 -7.91
C GLN A 37 -2.79 -8.19 -7.91
N ASN A 38 -1.87 -8.50 -6.99
CA ASN A 38 -1.21 -9.81 -6.90
C ASN A 38 -1.62 -10.63 -5.65
N LYS A 39 -2.56 -10.14 -4.83
CA LYS A 39 -2.99 -10.78 -3.56
C LYS A 39 -3.48 -12.23 -3.69
N ASP A 40 -3.90 -12.62 -4.88
CA ASP A 40 -4.42 -13.94 -5.25
C ASP A 40 -3.41 -14.75 -6.09
N ASP A 41 -2.31 -14.13 -6.50
CA ASP A 41 -1.25 -14.79 -7.25
C ASP A 41 -0.32 -15.55 -6.32
N THR A 42 -0.55 -16.86 -6.23
CA THR A 42 0.27 -17.81 -5.46
C THR A 42 1.39 -18.43 -6.29
N SER A 43 1.45 -18.13 -7.59
CA SER A 43 2.41 -18.74 -8.52
C SER A 43 3.68 -17.90 -8.72
N THR A 44 3.71 -16.68 -8.18
CA THR A 44 4.90 -15.81 -8.25
C THR A 44 6.00 -16.36 -7.35
N MET A 45 7.05 -16.89 -7.96
CA MET A 45 8.31 -17.22 -7.28
C MET A 45 8.95 -15.90 -6.81
N CYS A 46 9.06 -15.68 -5.51
CA CYS A 46 9.82 -14.57 -4.95
C CYS A 46 11.18 -15.05 -4.46
N ILE A 47 12.21 -14.25 -4.68
CA ILE A 47 13.54 -14.49 -4.11
C ILE A 47 13.55 -14.07 -2.64
N ASP A 48 14.06 -14.94 -1.76
CA ASP A 48 14.29 -14.61 -0.36
C ASP A 48 15.48 -13.67 -0.21
N MET A 49 15.24 -12.39 -0.47
CA MET A 49 16.20 -11.31 -0.33
C MET A 49 15.62 -10.20 0.54
N CYS A 50 16.37 -9.80 1.56
CA CYS A 50 16.06 -8.63 2.38
C CYS A 50 16.30 -7.35 1.57
N VAL A 51 15.24 -6.55 1.39
CA VAL A 51 15.32 -5.22 0.78
C VAL A 51 14.99 -4.16 1.84
N PRO A 52 15.90 -3.23 2.15
CA PRO A 52 15.62 -2.15 3.09
C PRO A 52 14.69 -1.09 2.47
N GLY A 53 13.67 -0.66 3.20
CA GLY A 53 12.67 0.28 2.67
C GLY A 53 11.43 0.44 3.54
N CYS A 54 10.46 1.20 3.03
CA CYS A 54 9.15 1.38 3.64
C CYS A 54 8.17 0.37 3.08
N PHE A 55 7.67 -0.53 3.91
CA PHE A 55 6.72 -1.58 3.54
C PHE A 55 5.41 -1.40 4.30
N CYS A 56 4.32 -1.93 3.77
CA CYS A 56 3.06 -1.95 4.52
C CYS A 56 3.19 -2.86 5.76
N ASP A 57 2.55 -2.46 6.85
CA ASP A 57 2.53 -3.21 8.11
C ASP A 57 1.90 -4.60 7.93
N THR A 58 2.05 -5.45 8.93
CA THR A 58 1.45 -6.79 8.96
C THR A 58 -0.06 -6.67 8.73
N ASP A 59 -0.59 -7.46 7.79
CA ASP A 59 -1.99 -7.45 7.29
C ASP A 59 -2.35 -6.33 6.28
N TYR A 60 -1.46 -5.38 6.02
CA TYR A 60 -1.64 -4.34 5.01
C TYR A 60 -0.87 -4.66 3.72
N ILE A 61 -1.47 -4.31 2.58
CA ILE A 61 -0.90 -4.50 1.24
C ILE A 61 -1.07 -3.23 0.41
N GLU A 62 -0.23 -3.08 -0.63
CA GLU A 62 -0.27 -1.87 -1.45
C GLU A 62 -1.52 -1.85 -2.34
N ASP A 63 -2.25 -0.74 -2.34
CA ASP A 63 -3.43 -0.55 -3.18
C ASP A 63 -3.10 -0.28 -4.67
N GLY A 64 -1.83 0.03 -4.97
CA GLY A 64 -1.34 0.45 -6.29
C GLY A 64 -1.43 1.96 -6.54
N LEU A 65 -1.97 2.74 -5.60
CA LEU A 65 -1.97 4.21 -5.58
C LEU A 65 -0.93 4.79 -4.62
N GLY A 66 -0.18 3.91 -3.95
CA GLY A 66 0.84 4.28 -2.96
C GLY A 66 0.29 4.32 -1.54
N GLY A 67 -0.90 3.78 -1.28
CA GLY A 67 -1.46 3.55 0.05
C GLY A 67 -1.27 2.11 0.53
N CYS A 68 -1.37 1.92 1.85
CA CYS A 68 -1.43 0.61 2.48
C CYS A 68 -2.86 0.38 2.97
N VAL A 69 -3.51 -0.68 2.49
CA VAL A 69 -4.89 -1.06 2.83
C VAL A 69 -4.93 -2.50 3.31
N LEU A 70 -5.96 -2.88 4.06
CA LEU A 70 -6.14 -4.28 4.43
C LEU A 70 -6.41 -5.12 3.17
N LYS A 71 -5.97 -6.38 3.17
CA LYS A 71 -6.22 -7.30 2.04
C LYS A 71 -7.71 -7.44 1.71
N GLU A 72 -8.57 -7.32 2.71
CA GLU A 72 -10.04 -7.33 2.59
C GLU A 72 -10.63 -6.03 2.03
N ASP A 73 -9.95 -4.89 2.21
CA ASP A 73 -10.36 -3.58 1.72
C ASP A 73 -9.91 -3.32 0.27
N CYS A 74 -9.19 -4.26 -0.34
CA CYS A 74 -8.82 -4.14 -1.74
C CYS A 74 -10.05 -3.96 -2.62
N PRO A 75 -10.02 -3.01 -3.57
CA PRO A 75 -11.15 -2.80 -4.48
C PRO A 75 -11.42 -4.11 -5.24
N ASP A 76 -12.61 -4.68 -5.02
CA ASP A 76 -13.07 -5.77 -5.86
C ASP A 76 -13.26 -5.20 -7.27
N PRO A 77 -12.62 -5.75 -8.32
CA PRO A 77 -12.88 -5.34 -9.70
C PRO A 77 -14.38 -5.40 -10.08
N ARG A 78 -15.21 -6.09 -9.30
CA ARG A 78 -16.67 -6.18 -9.42
C ARG A 78 -17.44 -5.17 -8.57
N ALA A 79 -16.83 -4.53 -7.58
CA ALA A 79 -17.49 -3.53 -6.74
C ALA A 79 -17.74 -2.22 -7.52
N GLY A 80 -16.79 -1.79 -8.36
CA GLY A 80 -16.94 -0.61 -9.21
C GLY A 80 -17.79 -0.81 -10.47
N ALA A 81 -18.19 -2.04 -10.78
CA ALA A 81 -18.98 -2.35 -11.99
C ALA A 81 -20.50 -2.26 -11.77
N ARG A 82 -20.97 -2.22 -10.51
CA ARG A 82 -22.42 -2.19 -10.21
C ARG A 82 -23.03 -0.79 -10.22
N ASP A 83 -22.20 0.25 -10.24
CA ASP A 83 -22.68 1.64 -10.30
C ASP A 83 -22.83 2.16 -11.74
N ALA A 84 -22.35 1.42 -12.76
CA ALA A 84 -22.55 1.78 -14.17
C ALA A 84 -23.90 1.28 -14.75
N ASP A 85 -24.65 0.44 -14.02
CA ASP A 85 -25.94 -0.14 -14.45
C ASP A 85 -27.16 0.63 -13.92
N ARG A 86 -26.96 1.76 -13.21
CA ARG A 86 -28.03 2.66 -12.79
C ARG A 86 -28.05 3.98 -13.56
N SER A 87 -27.69 3.92 -14.84
CA SER A 87 -27.94 5.00 -15.80
C SER A 87 -28.86 4.46 -16.89
N GLY A 88 -30.07 4.06 -16.50
CA GLY A 88 -31.16 3.90 -17.45
C GLY A 88 -31.53 5.28 -18.03
N PRO A 89 -32.01 5.36 -19.28
CA PRO A 89 -32.49 6.62 -19.84
C PRO A 89 -33.69 7.13 -19.04
N GLU A 90 -33.58 8.32 -18.44
CA GLU A 90 -34.76 9.07 -17.99
C GLU A 90 -35.59 9.46 -19.23
N ASN A 91 -36.89 9.17 -19.16
CA ASN A 91 -37.92 9.54 -20.13
C ASN A 91 -38.35 10.99 -19.92
#